data_AF-W9VZR3-F1
#
_entry.id   AF-W9VZR3-F1
#
_cell.length_a   1.000
_cell.length_b   1.000
_cell.length_c   1.000
_cell.angle_alpha   90.00
_cell.angle_beta   90.00
_cell.angle_gamma   90.00
#
_symmetry.space_group_name_H-M   'P 1'
#
loop_
_entity.id
_entity.type
_entity.pdbx_description
1 polymer ?
#
loop_
_entity_poly.entity_id
_entity_poly.type
_entity_poly.pdbx_seq_one_letter_code
_entity_poly.pdbx_strand_id
1 'polypeptide(L)'
;MRIEPFDPALHERREFRCGHPALDDYLRRYASQGQRHHLVRIYVALDDADRVLGHYSLSAASLSHAELPEADARRLPRYPVPAVLIGRLASDTGARQSGLRIGSRLLVHALRQALRAAETIGVQCVIVDSKPDSADFYRRFGFVPLQREGLKLYLPIATIKKLDARDDLDGQ
;
A
#
# COMPACT_ATOMS: atom_id res chain seq x y z
N MET A 1 5.36 10.50 15.51
CA MET A 1 5.24 9.91 14.14
C MET A 1 3.86 10.15 13.55
N ARG A 2 3.81 10.73 12.34
CA ARG A 2 2.57 10.98 11.58
C ARG A 2 2.67 10.45 10.15
N ILE A 3 1.54 10.26 9.48
CA ILE A 3 1.48 9.85 8.06
C ILE A 3 0.65 10.88 7.30
N GLU A 4 1.21 11.47 6.25
CA GLU A 4 0.55 12.54 5.49
C GLU A 4 0.88 12.48 3.99
N PRO A 5 0.09 13.15 3.12
CA PRO A 5 0.40 13.24 1.70
C PRO A 5 1.79 13.82 1.45
N PHE A 6 2.53 13.23 0.51
CA PHE A 6 3.85 13.71 0.15
C PHE A 6 3.77 15.06 -0.58
N ASP A 7 4.38 16.07 0.04
CA ASP A 7 4.69 17.36 -0.55
C ASP A 7 6.21 17.49 -0.78
N PRO A 8 6.70 17.64 -2.03
CA PRO A 8 8.12 17.80 -2.31
C PRO A 8 8.73 19.13 -1.86
N ALA A 9 7.91 20.13 -1.50
CA ALA A 9 8.38 21.40 -0.95
C ALA A 9 8.65 21.31 0.56
N LEU A 10 7.97 20.40 1.26
CA LEU A 10 8.05 20.27 2.73
C LEU A 10 8.92 19.09 3.18
N HIS A 11 8.96 18.01 2.41
CA HIS A 11 9.59 16.77 2.85
C HIS A 11 10.96 16.51 2.19
N GLU A 12 12.01 16.49 3.01
CA GLU A 12 13.34 16.07 2.57
C GLU A 12 13.38 14.55 2.33
N ARG A 13 13.91 14.15 1.17
CA ARG A 13 13.87 12.78 0.64
C ARG A 13 15.20 12.28 0.12
N ARG A 14 16.20 13.17 -0.03
CA ARG A 14 17.54 12.84 -0.52
C ARG A 14 18.25 11.86 0.39
N GLU A 15 17.94 11.88 1.67
CA GLU A 15 18.55 11.01 2.69
C GLU A 15 17.81 9.69 2.91
N PHE A 16 16.58 9.53 2.41
CA PHE A 16 15.81 8.29 2.57
C PHE A 16 16.57 7.07 2.03
N ARG A 17 16.74 6.00 2.81
CA ARG A 17 17.40 4.75 2.37
C ARG A 17 16.63 3.54 2.90
N CYS A 18 15.97 2.78 2.04
CA CYS A 18 15.24 1.56 2.44
C CYS A 18 15.97 0.23 2.13
N GLY A 19 17.19 0.33 1.59
CA GLY A 19 17.99 -0.81 1.15
C GLY A 19 17.67 -1.30 -0.27
N HIS A 20 16.74 -0.63 -0.96
CA HIS A 20 16.35 -0.97 -2.33
C HIS A 20 16.45 0.25 -3.25
N PRO A 21 17.52 0.36 -4.07
CA PRO A 21 17.80 1.55 -4.89
C PRO A 21 16.62 2.01 -5.76
N ALA A 22 15.86 1.06 -6.33
CA ALA A 22 14.69 1.40 -7.14
C ALA A 22 13.55 2.08 -6.36
N LEU A 23 13.36 1.77 -5.07
CA LEU A 23 12.35 2.40 -4.22
C LEU A 23 12.84 3.76 -3.71
N ASP A 24 14.11 3.81 -3.32
CA ASP A 24 14.83 5.01 -2.95
C ASP A 24 14.77 6.09 -4.05
N ASP A 25 15.19 5.73 -5.27
CA ASP A 25 15.23 6.66 -6.41
C ASP A 25 13.83 7.08 -6.85
N TYR A 26 12.84 6.20 -6.67
CA TYR A 26 11.45 6.56 -6.92
C TYR A 26 10.98 7.73 -6.07
N LEU A 27 11.18 7.67 -4.75
CA LEU A 27 10.79 8.78 -3.89
C LEU A 27 11.55 10.05 -4.27
N ARG A 28 12.87 9.96 -4.49
CA ARG A 28 13.75 11.11 -4.79
C ARG A 28 13.44 11.80 -6.11
N ARG A 29 13.15 11.04 -7.17
CA ARG A 29 13.12 11.55 -8.55
C ARG A 29 11.74 11.51 -9.20
N TYR A 30 10.98 10.44 -8.99
CA TYR A 30 9.77 10.16 -9.79
C TYR A 30 8.46 10.44 -9.06
N ALA A 31 8.47 10.41 -7.72
CA ALA A 31 7.29 10.60 -6.89
C ALA A 31 6.49 11.87 -7.21
N SER A 32 7.18 13.02 -7.27
CA SER A 32 6.56 14.32 -7.53
C SER A 32 5.94 14.40 -8.91
N GLN A 33 6.60 13.83 -9.92
CA GLN A 33 6.08 13.80 -11.27
C GLN A 33 4.82 12.93 -11.35
N GLY A 34 4.84 11.75 -10.73
CA GLY A 34 3.67 10.87 -10.66
C GLY A 34 2.45 11.55 -10.02
N GLN A 35 2.65 12.29 -8.92
CA GLN A 35 1.58 13.08 -8.30
C GLN A 35 1.07 14.22 -9.18
N ARG A 36 1.98 14.96 -9.83
CA ARG A 36 1.63 16.08 -10.72
C ARG A 36 0.77 15.63 -11.90
N HIS A 37 0.99 14.44 -12.41
CA HIS A 37 0.20 13.85 -13.50
C HIS A 37 -0.99 13.01 -13.01
N HIS A 38 -1.30 13.04 -11.71
CA HIS A 38 -2.38 12.26 -11.09
C HIS A 38 -2.30 10.74 -11.30
N LEU A 39 -1.10 10.23 -11.60
CA LEU A 39 -0.86 8.80 -11.81
C LEU A 39 -0.85 8.03 -10.48
N VAL A 40 -0.38 8.68 -9.42
CA VAL A 40 -0.27 8.12 -8.08
C VAL A 40 -0.59 9.17 -7.01
N ARG A 41 -1.03 8.71 -5.85
CA ARG A 41 -1.00 9.47 -4.60
C ARG A 41 0.07 8.87 -3.70
N ILE A 42 0.94 9.70 -3.16
CA ILE A 42 2.07 9.25 -2.33
C ILE A 42 1.86 9.79 -0.94
N TYR A 43 2.16 8.96 0.04
CA TYR A 43 2.11 9.30 1.45
C TYR A 43 3.46 8.97 2.08
N VAL A 44 3.88 9.79 3.04
CA VAL A 44 5.12 9.62 3.79
C VAL A 44 4.81 9.46 5.28
N ALA A 45 5.56 8.60 5.96
CA ALA A 45 5.64 8.59 7.42
C ALA A 45 6.78 9.49 7.87
N LEU A 46 6.52 10.35 8.84
CA LEU A 46 7.47 11.31 9.38
C LEU A 46 7.66 11.09 10.88
N ASP A 47 8.88 11.27 11.37
CA ASP A 47 9.12 11.44 12.81
C ASP A 47 8.79 12.87 13.27
N ASP A 48 9.09 13.17 14.53
CA ASP A 48 8.78 14.47 15.13
C ASP A 48 9.76 15.56 14.68
N ALA A 49 10.82 15.19 13.95
CA ALA A 49 11.79 16.09 13.32
C ALA A 49 11.59 16.19 11.80
N ASP A 50 10.41 15.80 11.29
CA ASP A 50 10.02 15.83 9.87
C ASP A 50 10.89 14.98 8.93
N ARG A 51 11.64 14.01 9.48
CA ARG A 51 12.41 13.07 8.66
C ARG A 51 11.50 11.97 8.11
N VAL A 52 11.64 11.69 6.82
CA VAL A 52 10.94 10.60 6.15
C VAL A 52 11.44 9.23 6.64
N LEU A 53 10.56 8.52 7.35
CA LEU A 53 10.78 7.15 7.85
C LEU A 53 10.33 6.06 6.87
N GLY A 54 9.52 6.43 5.87
CA GLY A 54 8.95 5.50 4.92
C GLY A 54 7.93 6.17 4.02
N HIS A 55 7.56 5.49 2.93
CA HIS A 55 6.56 5.98 2.00
C HIS A 55 5.79 4.83 1.36
N TYR A 56 4.61 5.15 0.83
CA TYR A 56 3.90 4.26 -0.10
C TYR A 56 3.17 5.06 -1.19
N SER A 57 2.76 4.39 -2.25
CA SER A 57 1.98 4.96 -3.35
C SER A 57 0.69 4.20 -3.61
N LEU A 58 -0.40 4.91 -3.90
CA LEU A 58 -1.67 4.37 -4.38
C LEU A 58 -1.96 4.81 -5.80
N SER A 59 -2.53 3.92 -6.60
CA SER A 59 -3.11 4.23 -7.91
C SER A 59 -4.37 3.42 -8.16
N ALA A 60 -5.22 3.91 -9.06
CA ALA A 60 -6.32 3.10 -9.59
C ALA A 60 -5.75 1.93 -10.41
N ALA A 61 -6.40 0.77 -10.33
CA ALA A 61 -6.03 -0.42 -11.07
C ALA A 61 -7.28 -1.25 -11.39
N SER A 62 -7.09 -2.22 -12.28
CA SER A 62 -8.09 -3.25 -12.55
C SER A 62 -7.41 -4.62 -12.60
N LEU A 63 -8.05 -5.62 -12.02
CA LEU A 63 -7.65 -7.02 -12.19
C LEU A 63 -8.48 -7.65 -13.29
N SER A 64 -7.83 -8.44 -14.15
CA SER A 64 -8.58 -9.32 -15.04
C SER A 64 -9.32 -10.36 -14.21
N HIS A 65 -10.55 -10.69 -14.59
CA HIS A 65 -11.32 -11.76 -13.96
C HIS A 65 -10.56 -13.10 -13.99
N ALA A 66 -9.74 -13.34 -15.02
CA ALA A 66 -8.93 -14.54 -15.16
C ALA A 66 -7.76 -14.63 -14.15
N GLU A 67 -7.39 -13.52 -13.50
CA GLU A 67 -6.34 -13.50 -12.47
C GLU A 67 -6.90 -13.79 -11.08
N LEU A 68 -8.21 -13.77 -10.88
CA LEU A 68 -8.82 -13.99 -9.57
C LEU A 68 -8.69 -15.47 -9.16
N PRO A 69 -8.49 -15.75 -7.86
CA PRO A 69 -8.65 -17.10 -7.34
C PRO A 69 -10.07 -17.60 -7.59
N GLU A 70 -10.17 -18.91 -7.81
CA GLU A 70 -11.42 -19.56 -8.21
C GLU A 70 -12.60 -19.25 -7.28
N ALA A 71 -12.35 -19.20 -5.97
CA ALA A 71 -13.37 -18.90 -4.97
C ALA A 71 -14.01 -17.51 -5.17
N ASP A 72 -13.20 -16.51 -5.55
CA ASP A 72 -13.66 -15.13 -5.75
C ASP A 72 -14.17 -14.92 -7.19
N ALA A 73 -13.53 -15.56 -8.17
CA ALA A 73 -13.98 -15.55 -9.57
C ALA A 73 -15.44 -16.04 -9.70
N ARG A 74 -15.83 -17.09 -8.96
CA ARG A 74 -17.21 -17.61 -8.98
C ARG A 74 -18.26 -16.63 -8.45
N ARG A 75 -17.86 -15.66 -7.63
CA ARG A 75 -18.77 -14.72 -6.95
C ARG A 75 -18.89 -13.39 -7.69
N LEU A 76 -18.04 -13.15 -8.68
CA LEU A 76 -17.95 -11.88 -9.38
C LEU A 76 -18.34 -12.01 -10.85
N PRO A 77 -18.92 -10.97 -11.46
CA PRO A 77 -19.12 -10.91 -12.90
C PRO A 77 -17.80 -11.07 -13.67
N ARG A 78 -17.89 -11.57 -14.91
CA ARG A 78 -16.74 -11.77 -15.81
C ARG A 78 -16.26 -10.48 -16.47
N TYR A 79 -16.10 -9.41 -15.69
CA TYR A 79 -15.55 -8.12 -16.10
C TYR A 79 -14.32 -7.78 -15.27
N PRO A 80 -13.48 -6.83 -15.72
CA PRO A 80 -12.35 -6.36 -14.93
C PRO A 80 -12.80 -5.89 -13.55
N VAL A 81 -12.14 -6.39 -12.51
CA VAL A 81 -12.45 -6.08 -11.13
C VAL A 81 -11.73 -4.79 -10.73
N PRO A 82 -12.46 -3.75 -10.27
CA PRO A 82 -11.83 -2.50 -9.88
C PRO A 82 -11.03 -2.67 -8.59
N ALA A 83 -9.81 -2.14 -8.60
CA ALA A 83 -8.86 -2.30 -7.51
C ALA A 83 -8.09 -1.00 -7.22
N VAL A 84 -7.53 -0.93 -6.02
CA VAL A 84 -6.49 0.05 -5.67
C VAL A 84 -5.14 -0.68 -5.62
N LEU A 85 -4.15 -0.18 -6.32
CA LEU A 85 -2.79 -0.73 -6.32
C LEU A 85 -1.93 -0.01 -5.29
N ILE A 86 -1.36 -0.76 -4.33
CA ILE A 86 -0.20 -0.31 -3.56
C ILE A 86 1.05 -0.59 -4.41
N GLY A 87 1.42 0.39 -5.23
CA GLY A 87 2.50 0.19 -6.20
C GLY A 87 3.88 0.10 -5.56
N ARG A 88 4.08 0.80 -4.44
CA ARG A 88 5.35 0.86 -3.71
C ARG A 88 5.06 1.03 -2.24
N LEU A 89 5.82 0.34 -1.40
CA LEU A 89 5.84 0.51 0.04
C LEU A 89 7.28 0.29 0.51
N ALA A 90 7.81 1.26 1.23
CA ALA A 90 9.19 1.22 1.70
C ALA A 90 9.29 1.83 3.10
N SER A 91 10.17 1.26 3.93
CA SER A 91 10.57 1.84 5.21
C SER A 91 12.07 2.04 5.23
N ASP A 92 12.49 3.21 5.69
CA ASP A 92 13.89 3.56 5.90
C ASP A 92 14.57 2.50 6.77
N THR A 93 15.82 2.17 6.44
CA THR A 93 16.57 1.10 7.09
C THR A 93 16.82 1.43 8.56
N GLY A 94 17.16 2.69 8.86
CA GLY A 94 17.33 3.13 10.25
C GLY A 94 16.01 3.08 11.02
N ALA A 95 14.91 3.48 10.38
CA ALA A 95 13.58 3.41 10.98
C ALA A 95 13.04 1.96 11.12
N ARG A 96 13.53 1.01 10.33
CA ARG A 96 13.16 -0.41 10.46
C ARG A 96 13.74 -1.03 11.72
N GLN A 97 14.92 -0.57 12.13
CA GLN A 97 15.65 -1.07 13.29
C GLN A 97 15.12 -0.51 14.63
N SER A 98 14.31 0.55 14.61
CA SER A 98 13.78 1.19 15.82
C SER A 98 12.59 0.45 16.47
N GLY A 99 12.13 -0.67 15.88
CA GLY A 99 10.99 -1.44 16.39
C GLY A 99 9.61 -0.79 16.16
N LEU A 100 9.54 0.40 15.54
CA LEU A 100 8.30 1.16 15.31
C LEU A 100 7.35 0.56 14.27
N ARG A 101 7.75 -0.54 13.60
CA ARG A 101 6.96 -1.26 12.58
C ARG A 101 6.41 -0.32 11.50
N ILE A 102 7.22 0.60 11.00
CA ILE A 102 6.83 1.64 10.02
C ILE A 102 6.08 1.04 8.84
N GLY A 103 6.59 -0.05 8.25
CA GLY A 103 5.94 -0.72 7.12
C GLY A 103 4.52 -1.19 7.43
N SER A 104 4.30 -1.77 8.62
CA SER A 104 2.97 -2.17 9.09
C SER A 104 2.03 -0.97 9.21
N ARG A 105 2.49 0.13 9.82
CA ARG A 105 1.68 1.34 9.99
C ARG A 105 1.33 2.00 8.65
N LEU A 106 2.28 2.05 7.72
CA LEU A 106 2.06 2.54 6.36
C LEU A 106 1.05 1.67 5.62
N LEU A 107 1.14 0.34 5.74
CA LEU A 107 0.20 -0.57 5.10
C LEU A 107 -1.22 -0.39 5.66
N VAL A 108 -1.39 -0.34 6.98
CA VAL A 108 -2.70 -0.08 7.61
C VAL A 108 -3.28 1.25 7.14
N HIS A 109 -2.46 2.31 7.11
CA HIS A 109 -2.90 3.60 6.58
C HIS A 109 -3.31 3.50 5.10
N ALA A 110 -2.55 2.79 4.26
CA ALA A 110 -2.89 2.56 2.86
C ALA A 110 -4.23 1.82 2.68
N LEU A 111 -4.49 0.81 3.50
CA LEU A 111 -5.76 0.06 3.49
C LEU A 111 -6.94 0.95 3.89
N ARG A 112 -6.78 1.81 4.90
CA ARG A 112 -7.81 2.79 5.28
C ARG A 112 -8.09 3.82 4.19
N GLN A 113 -7.07 4.26 3.46
CA GLN A 113 -7.28 5.14 2.29
C GLN A 113 -8.03 4.41 1.17
N ALA A 114 -7.78 3.11 0.97
CA ALA A 114 -8.55 2.31 0.02
C ALA A 114 -10.01 2.11 0.45
N LEU A 115 -10.29 1.97 1.76
CA LEU A 115 -11.66 1.95 2.28
C LEU A 115 -12.40 3.26 1.98
N ARG A 116 -11.77 4.40 2.26
CA ARG A 116 -12.34 5.73 1.95
C ARG A 116 -12.62 5.90 0.46
N ALA A 117 -11.71 5.42 -0.40
CA ALA A 117 -11.96 5.42 -1.84
C ALA A 117 -13.17 4.56 -2.21
N ALA A 118 -13.33 3.39 -1.58
CA ALA A 118 -14.45 2.46 -1.82
C ALA A 118 -15.83 3.01 -1.42
N GLU A 119 -15.89 4.10 -0.65
CA GLU A 119 -17.14 4.80 -0.31
C GLU A 119 -17.64 5.70 -1.44
N THR A 120 -16.74 6.14 -2.32
CA THR A 120 -17.05 7.14 -3.36
C THR A 120 -16.97 6.57 -4.77
N ILE A 121 -16.09 5.58 -4.98
CA ILE A 121 -15.91 4.90 -6.26
C ILE A 121 -15.92 3.39 -6.05
N GLY A 122 -16.29 2.65 -7.09
CA GLY A 122 -16.26 1.19 -7.04
C GLY A 122 -14.84 0.68 -6.82
N VAL A 123 -14.60 0.02 -5.69
CA VAL A 123 -13.35 -0.69 -5.38
C VAL A 123 -13.72 -2.03 -4.74
N GLN A 124 -13.23 -3.12 -5.31
CA GLN A 124 -13.49 -4.46 -4.80
C GLN A 124 -12.32 -4.98 -3.95
N CYS A 125 -11.08 -4.65 -4.31
CA CYS A 125 -9.89 -5.11 -3.60
C CYS A 125 -8.73 -4.11 -3.66
N VAL A 126 -7.75 -4.36 -2.79
CA VAL A 126 -6.42 -3.77 -2.86
C VAL A 126 -5.46 -4.81 -3.44
N ILE A 127 -4.57 -4.40 -4.33
CA ILE A 127 -3.55 -5.26 -4.93
C ILE A 127 -2.15 -4.74 -4.66
N VAL A 128 -1.17 -5.63 -4.65
CA VAL A 128 0.25 -5.30 -4.52
C VAL A 128 1.09 -6.25 -5.38
N ASP A 129 2.06 -5.69 -6.08
CA ASP A 129 3.15 -6.45 -6.70
C ASP A 129 4.30 -6.54 -5.67
N SER A 130 4.31 -7.64 -4.93
CA SER A 130 5.31 -7.86 -3.88
C SER A 130 6.66 -8.24 -4.47
N LYS A 131 7.74 -7.88 -3.77
CA LYS A 131 9.02 -8.58 -3.95
C LYS A 131 8.97 -9.94 -3.26
N PRO A 132 9.79 -10.93 -3.68
CA PRO A 132 9.82 -12.24 -3.04
C PRO A 132 10.04 -12.19 -1.53
N ASP A 133 10.97 -11.35 -1.09
CA ASP A 133 11.34 -11.13 0.32
C ASP A 133 10.23 -10.44 1.15
N SER A 134 9.23 -9.87 0.49
CA SER A 134 8.17 -9.06 1.11
C SER A 134 6.81 -9.76 1.10
N ALA A 135 6.67 -10.90 0.41
CA ALA A 135 5.37 -11.55 0.23
C ALA A 135 4.77 -11.98 1.57
N ASP A 136 5.60 -12.52 2.48
CA ASP A 136 5.16 -12.95 3.81
C ASP A 136 4.76 -11.79 4.71
N PHE A 137 5.35 -10.60 4.50
CA PHE A 137 4.91 -9.39 5.19
C PHE A 137 3.45 -9.08 4.87
N TYR A 138 3.06 -9.07 3.59
CA TYR A 138 1.67 -8.81 3.18
C TYR A 138 0.71 -9.93 3.59
N ARG A 139 1.13 -11.20 3.49
CA ARG A 139 0.31 -12.36 3.89
C ARG A 139 -0.13 -12.29 5.36
N ARG A 140 0.73 -11.75 6.25
CA ARG A 140 0.39 -11.52 7.66
C ARG A 140 -0.77 -10.51 7.86
N PHE A 141 -1.04 -9.65 6.88
CA PHE A 141 -2.20 -8.74 6.87
C PHE A 141 -3.42 -9.34 6.16
N GLY A 142 -3.37 -10.63 5.81
CA GLY A 142 -4.47 -11.33 5.14
C GLY A 142 -4.46 -11.22 3.61
N PHE A 143 -3.42 -10.63 3.01
CA PHE A 143 -3.27 -10.67 1.56
C PHE A 143 -3.08 -12.11 1.09
N VAL A 144 -3.74 -12.45 -0.01
CA VAL A 144 -3.65 -13.78 -0.63
C VAL A 144 -3.09 -13.65 -2.05
N PRO A 145 -2.33 -14.64 -2.54
CA PRO A 145 -1.79 -14.58 -3.88
C PRO A 145 -2.90 -14.80 -4.93
N LEU A 146 -2.84 -14.04 -6.03
CA LEU A 146 -3.79 -14.18 -7.15
C LEU A 146 -3.57 -15.50 -7.90
N GLN A 147 -2.31 -15.90 -8.04
CA GLN A 147 -1.90 -17.16 -8.65
C GLN A 147 -1.06 -17.96 -7.66
N ARG A 148 -1.06 -19.29 -7.80
CA ARG A 148 -0.20 -20.15 -6.97
C ARG A 148 1.26 -19.71 -7.11
N GLU A 149 1.93 -19.46 -5.99
CA GLU A 149 3.32 -18.96 -5.93
C GLU A 149 3.55 -17.57 -6.56
N GLY A 150 2.48 -16.85 -6.90
CA GLY A 150 2.54 -15.51 -7.46
C GLY A 150 2.94 -14.44 -6.45
N LEU A 151 3.64 -13.42 -6.94
CA LEU A 151 4.04 -12.22 -6.18
C LEU A 151 3.00 -11.11 -6.21
N LYS A 152 2.00 -11.23 -7.10
CA LYS A 152 0.84 -10.34 -7.12
C LYS A 152 -0.17 -10.84 -6.11
N LEU A 153 -0.34 -10.06 -5.04
CA LEU A 153 -1.23 -10.38 -3.94
C LEU A 153 -2.42 -9.43 -3.96
N TYR A 154 -3.56 -9.88 -3.44
CA TYR A 154 -4.73 -9.03 -3.28
C TYR A 154 -5.42 -9.25 -1.94
N LEU A 155 -6.19 -8.25 -1.54
CA LEU A 155 -6.97 -8.22 -0.31
C LEU A 155 -8.34 -7.58 -0.59
N PRO A 156 -9.46 -8.33 -0.46
CA PRO A 156 -10.78 -7.78 -0.68
C PRO A 156 -11.12 -6.64 0.29
N ILE A 157 -11.83 -5.62 -0.20
CA ILE A 157 -12.35 -4.51 0.63
C ILE A 157 -13.24 -5.03 1.75
N ALA A 158 -14.02 -6.08 1.49
CA ALA A 158 -14.84 -6.73 2.52
C ALA A 158 -14.01 -7.31 3.67
N THR A 159 -12.80 -7.81 3.39
CA THR A 159 -11.87 -8.30 4.41
C THR A 159 -11.27 -7.12 5.19
N ILE A 160 -10.89 -6.05 4.49
CA ILE A 160 -10.32 -4.84 5.12
C ILE A 160 -11.34 -4.22 6.09
N LYS A 161 -12.62 -4.10 5.70
CA LYS A 161 -13.70 -3.61 6.57
C LYS A 161 -13.84 -4.42 7.86
N LYS A 162 -13.69 -5.74 7.79
CA LYS A 162 -13.75 -6.62 8.97
C LYS A 162 -12.54 -6.45 9.90
N LEU A 163 -11.37 -6.14 9.34
CA LEU A 163 -10.15 -5.91 10.11
C LEU A 163 -10.21 -4.56 10.83
N ASP A 164 -10.62 -3.50 10.12
CA ASP A 164 -10.72 -2.14 10.69
C ASP A 164 -11.73 -2.09 11.85
N ALA A 165 -12.90 -2.76 11.68
CA ALA A 165 -13.91 -2.85 12.74
C ALA A 165 -13.46 -3.63 13.99
N ARG A 166 -12.42 -4.46 13.90
CA ARG A 166 -11.85 -5.17 15.07
C ARG A 166 -10.83 -4.32 15.81
N ASP A 167 -9.98 -3.61 15.08
CA ASP A 167 -9.02 -2.68 15.66
C ASP A 167 -9.72 -1.54 16.45
N ASP A 168 -10.90 -1.11 16.00
CA ASP A 168 -11.72 -0.11 16.72
C ASP A 168 -12.36 -0.66 18.01
N LEU A 169 -12.58 -1.98 18.11
CA LEU A 169 -13.14 -2.63 19.31
C LEU A 169 -12.06 -2.98 20.35
N ASP A 170 -10.83 -3.25 19.93
CA ASP A 170 -9.70 -3.56 20.81
C ASP A 170 -8.97 -2.28 21.30
N GLY A 171 -9.29 -1.12 20.72
CA GLY A 171 -8.69 0.18 21.03
C GLY A 171 -9.51 1.09 21.95
N GLN A 172 -10.57 0.59 22.57
CA GLN A 172 -11.52 1.36 23.38
C GLN A 172 -11.60 0.90 24.83
#